data_AF-A0A495ZCE0-F1
#
_entry.id   AF-A0A495ZCE0-F1
#
_cell.length_a   1.000
_cell.length_b   1.000
_cell.length_c   1.000
_cell.angle_alpha   90.00
_cell.angle_beta   90.00
_cell.angle_gamma   90.00
#
_symmetry.space_group_name_H-M   'P 1'
#
loop_
_entity.id
_entity.type
_entity.pdbx_description
1 polymer ?
#
loop_
_entity_poly.entity_id
_entity_poly.type
_entity_poly.pdbx_seq_one_letter_code
_entity_poly.pdbx_strand_id
1 'polypeptide(L)'
;MKNKKIRRSHKMKQFIALPRAYNFALRVILIVAMLLVSLALAGCGGKLGKIEPSVVDTAIADAEAAIAAARDVDAASLAPDVFRSATSHLEAAKTALTEKKGSDALRLAYQATADARLAHRHAINVNKNSKLNAKILEKEAGAEELRRELSTKKTELARAKSEMQNARGEEAQLNQQVRDLQKKNRELNITSEKYGKQVADLLKTVEEMQTRGKRAETEIRNYGKEISALRRRIDVADKMVKEEGYQKRAAVAEAESLRKQIREQAEIYTKKLAEAGQQGIAAKHADFIKQQAQASRAYAASKPPLSPAKTGRTSLSTEQITAGKAALSNWAAAWQNNNLNVHLAYYDHNIVVDKVVIHESKENRSKIDRQQLESNLRQMSEHAWRNVKTDTEVESESIISVQQMSRLVTPAADENATALYNIWIREVWMHQVGNAWKIHHEIWKIFENVPDF
;
A
#
# COMPACT_ATOMS: atom_id res chain seq x y z
N MET A 1 -35.77 -5.56 -28.87
CA MET A 1 -34.81 -6.66 -29.10
C MET A 1 -34.57 -7.35 -27.76
N LYS A 2 -35.39 -8.34 -27.37
CA LYS A 2 -35.21 -9.81 -27.52
C LYS A 2 -33.79 -10.33 -27.22
N ASN A 3 -33.76 -11.38 -26.39
CA ASN A 3 -32.67 -12.34 -26.06
C ASN A 3 -31.89 -12.03 -24.77
N LYS A 4 -31.56 -13.00 -23.90
CA LYS A 4 -31.81 -14.45 -23.89
C LYS A 4 -31.59 -14.94 -22.45
N LYS A 5 -32.59 -15.58 -21.85
CA LYS A 5 -32.45 -16.40 -20.64
C LYS A 5 -31.57 -17.62 -20.99
N ILE A 6 -30.37 -17.72 -20.43
CA ILE A 6 -29.53 -18.92 -20.53
C ILE A 6 -29.91 -19.85 -19.37
N ARG A 7 -30.76 -20.84 -19.66
CA ARG A 7 -30.96 -22.03 -18.85
C ARG A 7 -29.69 -22.87 -18.89
N ARG A 8 -29.01 -23.06 -17.75
CA ARG A 8 -27.95 -24.08 -17.62
C ARG A 8 -28.56 -25.42 -17.25
N SER A 9 -28.45 -26.34 -18.20
CA SER A 9 -28.71 -27.78 -18.09
C SER A 9 -27.86 -28.40 -16.98
N HIS A 10 -28.51 -29.00 -15.98
CA HIS A 10 -27.89 -29.98 -15.09
C HIS A 10 -27.94 -31.34 -15.79
N LYS A 11 -26.78 -31.82 -16.24
CA LYS A 11 -26.62 -33.20 -16.70
C LYS A 11 -26.59 -34.14 -15.51
N MET A 12 -27.49 -35.11 -15.57
CA MET A 12 -27.61 -36.29 -14.73
C MET A 12 -26.28 -37.02 -14.56
N LYS A 13 -25.95 -37.36 -13.31
CA LYS A 13 -25.05 -38.48 -13.00
C LYS A 13 -25.85 -39.77 -13.23
N GLN A 14 -25.56 -40.48 -14.31
CA GLN A 14 -26.03 -41.84 -14.51
C GLN A 14 -25.14 -42.78 -13.70
N PHE A 15 -25.74 -43.41 -12.68
CA PHE A 15 -25.20 -44.60 -12.03
C PHE A 15 -25.27 -45.75 -13.02
N ILE A 16 -24.11 -46.29 -13.41
CA ILE A 16 -24.04 -47.59 -14.10
C ILE A 16 -24.08 -48.65 -13.00
N ALA A 17 -25.28 -49.16 -12.72
CA ALA A 17 -25.46 -50.43 -12.05
C ALA A 17 -25.36 -51.53 -13.11
N LEU A 18 -24.39 -52.43 -12.98
CA LEU A 18 -24.32 -53.66 -13.75
C LEU A 18 -24.96 -54.81 -12.96
N PRO A 19 -25.71 -55.70 -13.63
CA PRO A 19 -26.68 -56.59 -13.01
C PRO A 19 -26.04 -57.84 -12.43
N ARG A 20 -26.54 -58.23 -11.25
CA ARG A 20 -26.26 -59.47 -10.54
C ARG A 20 -27.26 -60.52 -11.01
N ALA A 21 -26.86 -61.41 -11.92
CA ALA A 21 -27.62 -62.61 -12.22
C ALA A 21 -26.71 -63.71 -12.80
N TYR A 22 -27.02 -64.96 -12.42
CA TYR A 22 -26.53 -66.23 -12.94
C TYR A 22 -25.15 -66.74 -12.48
N ASN A 23 -25.19 -67.61 -11.45
CA ASN A 23 -24.76 -69.01 -11.59
C ASN A 23 -25.17 -69.83 -10.34
N PHE A 24 -26.49 -69.92 -10.11
CA PHE A 24 -27.08 -70.87 -9.15
C PHE A 24 -27.33 -72.26 -9.79
N ALA A 25 -27.13 -72.40 -11.11
CA ALA A 25 -27.40 -73.63 -11.86
C ALA A 25 -26.19 -74.59 -12.01
N LEU A 26 -24.96 -74.17 -11.68
CA LEU A 26 -23.77 -75.03 -11.85
C LEU A 26 -23.43 -75.89 -10.61
N ARG A 27 -24.02 -75.59 -9.44
CA ARG A 27 -23.76 -76.33 -8.19
C ARG A 27 -24.65 -77.56 -7.98
N VAL A 28 -25.73 -77.72 -8.76
CA VAL A 28 -26.65 -78.86 -8.65
C VAL A 28 -26.31 -79.99 -9.64
N ILE A 29 -25.58 -79.68 -10.73
CA ILE A 29 -25.19 -80.67 -11.75
C ILE A 29 -23.96 -81.51 -11.34
N LEU A 30 -23.12 -81.01 -10.43
CA LEU A 30 -21.92 -81.73 -9.96
C LEU A 30 -22.19 -82.75 -8.84
N ILE A 31 -23.36 -82.70 -8.19
CA ILE A 31 -23.72 -83.61 -7.09
C ILE A 31 -24.51 -84.83 -7.61
N VAL A 32 -25.12 -84.74 -8.80
CA VAL A 32 -25.85 -85.87 -9.42
C VAL A 32 -24.96 -86.71 -10.36
N ALA A 33 -23.82 -86.17 -10.84
CA ALA A 33 -22.86 -86.94 -11.65
C ALA A 33 -21.95 -87.88 -10.82
N MET A 34 -22.01 -87.81 -9.48
CA MET A 34 -21.21 -88.67 -8.59
C MET A 34 -21.96 -89.93 -8.11
N LEU A 35 -23.17 -90.15 -8.63
CA LEU A 35 -24.09 -91.19 -8.15
C LEU A 35 -24.87 -91.78 -9.34
N LEU A 36 -24.17 -92.41 -10.31
CA LEU A 36 -24.70 -93.42 -11.26
C LEU A 36 -23.68 -93.74 -12.38
N VAL A 37 -22.62 -94.50 -12.07
CA VAL A 37 -22.00 -95.44 -13.03
C VAL A 37 -21.79 -96.77 -12.31
N SER A 38 -22.82 -97.59 -12.43
CA SER A 38 -22.92 -99.04 -12.48
C SER A 38 -21.78 -99.93 -11.93
N LEU A 39 -22.20 -100.78 -10.98
CA LEU A 39 -21.86 -102.21 -10.91
C LEU A 39 -21.61 -102.84 -12.30
N ALA A 40 -20.53 -103.61 -12.40
CA ALA A 40 -20.47 -104.99 -12.90
C ALA A 40 -19.12 -105.26 -13.60
N LEU A 41 -18.18 -105.86 -12.87
CA LEU A 41 -17.15 -106.77 -13.40
C LEU A 41 -16.71 -107.67 -12.24
N ALA A 42 -17.50 -108.71 -11.98
CA ALA A 42 -17.00 -109.94 -11.39
C ALA A 42 -16.40 -110.76 -12.53
N GLY A 43 -15.11 -111.10 -12.42
CA GLY A 43 -14.39 -111.89 -13.42
C GLY A 43 -12.93 -112.04 -13.04
N CYS A 44 -12.55 -113.25 -12.66
CA CYS A 44 -11.23 -113.70 -12.28
C CYS A 44 -10.10 -113.23 -13.21
N GLY A 45 -8.91 -113.06 -12.64
CA GLY A 45 -7.66 -113.28 -13.38
C GLY A 45 -6.56 -112.30 -13.06
N GLY A 46 -5.60 -112.76 -12.26
CA GLY A 46 -4.27 -112.16 -12.20
C GLY A 46 -3.92 -111.59 -10.84
N LYS A 47 -3.01 -112.28 -10.13
CA LYS A 47 -1.94 -111.61 -9.39
C LYS A 47 -1.52 -110.41 -10.23
N LEU A 48 -1.83 -109.19 -9.78
CA LEU A 48 -1.28 -107.98 -10.38
C LEU A 48 0.24 -108.19 -10.37
N GLY A 49 0.75 -108.35 -11.58
CA GLY A 49 2.11 -108.76 -11.83
C GLY A 49 3.05 -107.85 -11.06
N LYS A 50 4.21 -108.40 -10.72
CA LYS A 50 5.37 -107.60 -10.36
C LYS A 50 5.40 -106.42 -11.35
N ILE A 51 5.01 -105.22 -10.91
CA ILE A 51 5.23 -104.02 -11.71
C ILE A 51 6.72 -104.02 -11.92
N GLU A 52 7.13 -104.06 -13.18
CA GLU A 52 8.53 -104.16 -13.52
C GLU A 52 9.22 -102.95 -12.87
N PRO A 53 10.26 -103.17 -12.04
CA PRO A 53 10.92 -102.09 -11.30
C PRO A 53 11.29 -100.91 -12.21
N SER A 54 11.62 -101.20 -13.47
CA SER A 54 11.88 -100.24 -14.55
C SER A 54 10.81 -99.15 -14.74
N VAL A 55 9.53 -99.46 -14.58
CA VAL A 55 8.42 -98.50 -14.75
C VAL A 55 8.32 -97.56 -13.54
N VAL A 56 8.56 -98.08 -12.33
CA VAL A 56 8.56 -97.28 -11.11
C VAL A 56 9.80 -96.39 -11.05
N ASP A 57 10.96 -96.92 -11.46
CA ASP A 57 12.21 -96.17 -11.55
C ASP A 57 12.10 -94.98 -12.52
N THR A 58 11.44 -95.18 -13.67
CA THR A 58 11.17 -94.10 -14.63
C THR A 58 10.27 -93.02 -14.04
N ALA A 59 9.20 -93.40 -13.33
CA ALA A 59 8.30 -92.44 -12.69
C ALA A 59 8.97 -91.67 -11.55
N ILE A 60 9.87 -92.31 -10.78
CA ILE A 60 10.67 -91.65 -9.76
C ILE A 60 11.66 -90.67 -10.42
N ALA A 61 12.32 -91.06 -11.51
CA ALA A 61 13.21 -90.18 -12.26
C ALA A 61 12.48 -88.96 -12.84
N ASP A 62 11.25 -89.15 -13.36
CA ASP A 62 10.40 -88.06 -13.83
C ASP A 62 9.99 -87.10 -12.69
N ALA A 63 9.70 -87.65 -11.49
CA ALA A 63 9.39 -86.87 -10.31
C ALA A 63 10.62 -86.07 -9.82
N GLU A 64 11.81 -86.67 -9.84
CA GLU A 64 13.08 -85.98 -9.52
C GLU A 64 13.37 -84.85 -10.51
N ALA A 65 13.21 -85.10 -11.82
CA ALA A 65 13.37 -84.09 -12.85
C ALA A 65 12.36 -82.95 -12.69
N ALA A 66 11.10 -83.25 -12.36
CA ALA A 66 10.07 -82.23 -12.13
C ALA A 66 10.36 -81.40 -10.86
N ILE A 67 10.88 -82.01 -9.78
CA ILE A 67 11.28 -81.32 -8.56
C ILE A 67 12.51 -80.44 -8.80
N ALA A 68 13.48 -80.90 -9.60
CA ALA A 68 14.61 -80.10 -10.03
C ALA A 68 14.16 -78.86 -10.83
N ALA A 69 13.29 -79.04 -11.83
CA ALA A 69 12.73 -77.94 -12.61
C ALA A 69 11.90 -76.96 -11.74
N ALA A 70 11.21 -77.44 -10.71
CA ALA A 70 10.54 -76.58 -9.73
C ALA A 70 11.54 -75.81 -8.85
N ARG A 71 12.64 -76.45 -8.47
CA ARG A 71 13.72 -75.81 -7.68
C ARG A 71 14.44 -74.72 -8.47
N ASP A 72 14.67 -74.91 -9.77
CA ASP A 72 15.34 -73.92 -10.64
C ASP A 72 14.59 -72.59 -10.75
N VAL A 73 13.27 -72.60 -10.51
CA VAL A 73 12.43 -71.39 -10.46
C VAL A 73 12.15 -70.92 -9.03
N ASP A 74 12.92 -71.39 -8.06
CA ASP A 74 12.81 -71.07 -6.63
C ASP A 74 11.45 -71.41 -6.03
N ALA A 75 10.85 -72.54 -6.43
CA ALA A 75 9.56 -72.98 -5.87
C ALA A 75 9.63 -73.29 -4.36
N ALA A 76 10.81 -73.55 -3.82
CA ALA A 76 11.00 -73.73 -2.39
C ALA A 76 10.63 -72.47 -1.58
N SER A 77 10.91 -71.27 -2.10
CA SER A 77 10.54 -69.99 -1.49
C SER A 77 9.17 -69.48 -1.98
N LEU A 78 8.89 -69.61 -3.27
CA LEU A 78 7.72 -68.98 -3.91
C LEU A 78 6.45 -69.85 -3.91
N ALA A 79 6.58 -71.14 -3.63
CA ALA A 79 5.46 -72.10 -3.53
C ALA A 79 5.75 -73.18 -2.47
N PRO A 80 6.06 -72.78 -1.21
CA PRO A 80 6.70 -73.66 -0.22
C PRO A 80 5.86 -74.88 0.13
N ASP A 81 4.53 -74.74 0.23
CA ASP A 81 3.64 -75.83 0.65
C ASP A 81 3.53 -76.93 -0.41
N VAL A 82 3.36 -76.54 -1.68
CA VAL A 82 3.24 -77.48 -2.80
C VAL A 82 4.59 -78.11 -3.13
N PHE A 83 5.69 -77.35 -3.01
CA PHE A 83 7.04 -77.88 -3.17
C PHE A 83 7.37 -78.91 -2.09
N ARG A 84 6.99 -78.64 -0.83
CA ARG A 84 7.15 -79.59 0.28
C ARG A 84 6.34 -80.87 0.05
N SER A 85 5.09 -80.74 -0.42
CA SER A 85 4.24 -81.89 -0.79
C SER A 85 4.92 -82.77 -1.85
N ALA A 86 5.46 -82.15 -2.92
CA ALA A 86 6.18 -82.85 -3.97
C ALA A 86 7.39 -83.64 -3.43
N THR A 87 8.22 -83.00 -2.60
CA THR A 87 9.38 -83.67 -1.98
C THR A 87 8.98 -84.79 -1.02
N SER A 88 7.90 -84.60 -0.24
CA SER A 88 7.39 -85.62 0.67
C SER A 88 6.84 -86.83 -0.07
N HIS A 89 6.12 -86.63 -1.18
CA HIS A 89 5.61 -87.70 -2.02
C HIS A 89 6.73 -88.46 -2.73
N LEU A 90 7.81 -87.78 -3.16
CA LEU A 90 8.99 -88.43 -3.73
C LEU A 90 9.68 -89.35 -2.72
N GLU A 91 9.93 -88.87 -1.51
CA GLU A 91 10.55 -89.68 -0.44
C GLU A 91 9.67 -90.88 -0.06
N ALA A 92 8.35 -90.68 0.00
CA ALA A 92 7.41 -91.78 0.22
C ALA A 92 7.40 -92.78 -0.94
N ALA A 93 7.54 -92.33 -2.20
CA ALA A 93 7.63 -93.20 -3.37
C ALA A 93 8.90 -94.07 -3.34
N LYS A 94 10.05 -93.48 -3.01
CA LYS A 94 11.32 -94.18 -2.83
C LYS A 94 11.24 -95.24 -1.73
N THR A 95 10.61 -94.88 -0.60
CA THR A 95 10.37 -95.81 0.51
C THR A 95 9.44 -96.97 0.11
N ALA A 96 8.36 -96.69 -0.62
CA ALA A 96 7.46 -97.73 -1.11
C ALA A 96 8.14 -98.68 -2.12
N LEU A 97 9.08 -98.17 -2.93
CA LEU A 97 9.88 -98.99 -3.85
C LEU A 97 10.81 -99.95 -3.10
N THR A 98 11.52 -99.49 -2.06
CA THR A 98 12.39 -100.36 -1.23
C THR A 98 11.60 -101.44 -0.50
N GLU A 99 10.37 -101.12 -0.08
CA GLU A 99 9.41 -102.06 0.51
C GLU A 99 8.73 -103.00 -0.50
N LYS A 100 9.08 -102.91 -1.79
CA LYS A 100 8.49 -103.70 -2.90
C LYS A 100 6.98 -103.46 -3.11
N LYS A 101 6.46 -102.31 -2.69
CA LYS A 101 5.07 -101.86 -2.91
C LYS A 101 4.96 -101.05 -4.21
N GLY A 102 5.14 -101.71 -5.36
CA GLY A 102 5.25 -101.05 -6.66
C GLY A 102 4.07 -100.15 -7.05
N SER A 103 2.83 -100.51 -6.72
CA SER A 103 1.64 -99.71 -7.04
C SER A 103 1.56 -98.41 -6.23
N ASP A 104 1.96 -98.46 -4.95
CA ASP A 104 2.03 -97.27 -4.10
C ASP A 104 3.19 -96.37 -4.50
N ALA A 105 4.36 -96.95 -4.80
CA ALA A 105 5.52 -96.21 -5.29
C ALA A 105 5.19 -95.44 -6.58
N LEU A 106 4.53 -96.10 -7.55
CA LEU A 106 4.11 -95.47 -8.80
C LEU A 106 3.10 -94.33 -8.58
N ARG A 107 2.08 -94.56 -7.74
CA ARG A 107 1.07 -93.54 -7.41
C ARG A 107 1.72 -92.32 -6.75
N LEU A 108 2.59 -92.54 -5.76
CA LEU A 108 3.29 -91.48 -5.03
C LEU A 108 4.25 -90.71 -5.94
N ALA A 109 4.94 -91.39 -6.87
CA ALA A 109 5.79 -90.74 -7.86
C ALA A 109 5.00 -89.83 -8.83
N TYR A 110 3.81 -90.25 -9.27
CA TYR A 110 2.92 -89.40 -10.06
C TYR A 110 2.38 -88.20 -9.26
N GLN A 111 2.04 -88.40 -7.98
CA GLN A 111 1.63 -87.31 -7.08
C GLN A 111 2.78 -86.31 -6.89
N ALA A 112 4.00 -86.79 -6.67
CA ALA A 112 5.20 -85.96 -6.58
C ALA A 112 5.43 -85.14 -7.86
N THR A 113 5.28 -85.77 -9.04
CA THR A 113 5.41 -85.10 -10.34
C THR A 113 4.34 -84.02 -10.55
N ALA A 114 3.09 -84.31 -10.18
CA ALA A 114 1.97 -83.38 -10.30
C ALA A 114 2.16 -82.16 -9.38
N ASP A 115 2.51 -82.40 -8.12
CA ASP A 115 2.80 -81.36 -7.14
C ASP A 115 4.01 -80.52 -7.55
N ALA A 116 5.07 -81.15 -8.06
CA ALA A 116 6.26 -80.43 -8.55
C ALA A 116 5.94 -79.50 -9.73
N ARG A 117 5.15 -79.97 -10.70
CA ARG A 117 4.69 -79.14 -11.84
C ARG A 117 3.74 -78.02 -11.39
N LEU A 118 2.94 -78.25 -10.35
CA LEU A 118 2.08 -77.21 -9.77
C LEU A 118 2.93 -76.16 -9.04
N ALA A 119 3.91 -76.58 -8.23
CA ALA A 119 4.84 -75.70 -7.54
C ALA A 119 5.66 -74.84 -8.51
N HIS A 120 6.18 -75.46 -9.60
CA HIS A 120 6.89 -74.76 -10.67
C HIS A 120 6.03 -73.64 -11.30
N ARG A 121 4.79 -73.95 -11.69
CA ARG A 121 3.86 -72.96 -12.27
C ARG A 121 3.49 -71.85 -11.28
N HIS A 122 3.28 -72.21 -10.01
CA HIS A 122 2.98 -71.24 -8.97
C HIS A 122 4.15 -70.26 -8.78
N ALA A 123 5.37 -70.78 -8.67
CA ALA A 123 6.58 -69.98 -8.52
C ALA A 123 6.80 -69.00 -9.69
N ILE A 124 6.63 -69.47 -10.93
CA ILE A 124 6.69 -68.61 -12.13
C ILE A 124 5.64 -67.51 -12.06
N ASN A 125 4.40 -67.83 -11.70
CA ASN A 125 3.33 -66.84 -11.62
C ASN A 125 3.56 -65.82 -10.50
N VAL A 126 4.01 -66.25 -9.32
CA VAL A 126 4.36 -65.35 -8.21
C VAL A 126 5.49 -64.41 -8.62
N ASN A 127 6.56 -64.92 -9.24
CA ASN A 127 7.68 -64.11 -9.72
C ASN A 127 7.27 -63.13 -10.84
N LYS A 128 6.40 -63.57 -11.77
CA LYS A 128 5.88 -62.69 -12.82
C LYS A 128 5.02 -61.57 -12.23
N ASN A 129 4.14 -61.91 -11.28
CA ASN A 129 3.27 -60.94 -10.61
C ASN A 129 4.08 -59.97 -9.75
N SER A 130 5.12 -60.41 -9.05
CA SER A 130 5.98 -59.52 -8.27
C SER A 130 6.71 -58.52 -9.16
N LYS A 131 7.26 -58.96 -10.31
CA LYS A 131 7.89 -58.06 -11.31
C LYS A 131 6.90 -57.08 -11.92
N LEU A 132 5.68 -57.51 -12.20
CA LEU A 132 4.63 -56.62 -12.71
C LEU A 132 4.22 -55.59 -11.66
N ASN A 133 3.99 -56.01 -10.41
CA ASN A 133 3.66 -55.11 -9.32
C ASN A 133 4.77 -54.09 -9.07
N ALA A 134 6.04 -54.51 -9.11
CA ALA A 134 7.18 -53.60 -8.99
C ALA A 134 7.16 -52.53 -10.09
N LYS A 135 6.92 -52.91 -11.35
CA LYS A 135 6.79 -51.97 -12.47
C LYS A 135 5.58 -51.04 -12.35
N ILE A 136 4.46 -51.54 -11.82
CA ILE A 136 3.28 -50.72 -11.56
C ILE A 136 3.60 -49.65 -10.52
N LEU A 137 4.21 -50.04 -9.39
CA LEU A 137 4.60 -49.11 -8.33
C LEU A 137 5.60 -48.05 -8.84
N GLU A 138 6.57 -48.43 -9.66
CA GLU A 138 7.51 -47.50 -10.29
C GLU A 138 6.79 -46.49 -11.20
N LYS A 139 5.86 -46.96 -12.05
CA LYS A 139 5.04 -46.12 -12.93
C LYS A 139 4.12 -45.19 -12.15
N GLU A 140 3.53 -45.68 -11.06
CA GLU A 140 2.65 -44.89 -10.19
C GLU A 140 3.44 -43.79 -9.46
N ALA A 141 4.63 -44.11 -8.95
CA ALA A 141 5.52 -43.13 -8.34
C ALA A 141 5.92 -42.03 -9.34
N GLY A 142 6.31 -42.40 -10.56
CA GLY A 142 6.64 -41.43 -11.62
C GLY A 142 5.43 -40.58 -12.04
N ALA A 143 4.22 -41.15 -12.09
CA ALA A 143 3.00 -40.41 -12.38
C ALA A 143 2.66 -39.39 -11.28
N GLU A 144 2.86 -39.75 -10.01
CA GLU A 144 2.66 -38.83 -8.88
C GLU A 144 3.69 -37.70 -8.88
N GLU A 145 4.95 -37.97 -9.20
CA GLU A 145 5.97 -36.94 -9.34
C GLU A 145 5.61 -35.94 -10.45
N LEU A 146 5.23 -36.44 -11.63
CA LEU A 146 4.78 -35.58 -12.74
C LEU A 146 3.54 -34.76 -12.38
N ARG A 147 2.59 -35.32 -11.61
CA ARG A 147 1.42 -34.57 -11.12
C ARG A 147 1.82 -33.44 -10.18
N ARG A 148 2.78 -33.69 -9.29
CA ARG A 148 3.31 -32.67 -8.38
C ARG A 148 4.03 -31.57 -9.16
N GLU A 149 4.89 -31.93 -10.10
CA GLU A 149 5.60 -30.96 -10.94
C GLU A 149 4.62 -30.10 -11.76
N LEU A 150 3.62 -30.72 -12.39
CA LEU A 150 2.59 -30.01 -13.14
C LEU A 150 1.80 -29.04 -12.24
N SER A 151 1.48 -29.46 -11.02
CA SER A 151 0.81 -28.60 -10.03
C SER A 151 1.67 -27.38 -9.69
N THR A 152 2.95 -27.60 -9.37
CA THR A 152 3.91 -26.52 -9.09
C THR A 152 4.03 -25.57 -10.27
N LYS A 153 4.24 -26.08 -11.49
CA LYS A 153 4.34 -25.26 -12.72
C LYS A 153 3.08 -24.46 -12.99
N LYS A 154 1.90 -25.01 -12.70
CA LYS A 154 0.62 -24.30 -12.81
C LYS A 154 0.53 -23.14 -11.81
N THR A 155 1.02 -23.32 -10.58
CA THR A 155 1.06 -22.25 -9.58
C THR A 155 2.08 -21.16 -9.95
N GLU A 156 3.25 -21.53 -10.45
CA GLU A 156 4.27 -20.60 -10.96
C GLU A 156 3.72 -19.77 -12.12
N LEU A 157 3.05 -20.41 -13.08
CA LEU A 157 2.42 -19.73 -14.22
C LEU A 157 1.33 -18.75 -13.77
N ALA A 158 0.51 -19.13 -12.78
CA ALA A 158 -0.52 -18.25 -12.23
C ALA A 158 0.09 -17.02 -11.55
N ARG A 159 1.17 -17.21 -10.79
CA ARG A 159 1.93 -16.12 -10.15
C ARG A 159 2.53 -15.18 -11.20
N ALA A 160 3.26 -15.71 -12.18
CA ALA A 160 3.87 -14.92 -13.25
C ALA A 160 2.83 -14.10 -14.04
N LYS A 161 1.65 -14.68 -14.29
CA LYS A 161 0.54 -13.97 -14.95
C LYS A 161 0.02 -12.81 -14.10
N SER A 162 -0.09 -13.01 -12.79
CA SER A 162 -0.51 -11.95 -11.85
C SER A 162 0.53 -10.82 -11.78
N GLU A 163 1.82 -11.16 -11.71
CA GLU A 163 2.92 -10.19 -11.70
C GLU A 163 2.93 -9.35 -12.98
N MET A 164 2.75 -9.99 -14.15
CA MET A 164 2.64 -9.28 -15.43
C MET A 164 1.43 -8.34 -15.48
N GLN A 165 0.29 -8.72 -14.88
CA GLN A 165 -0.89 -7.83 -14.81
C GLN A 165 -0.64 -6.63 -13.90
N ASN A 166 0.02 -6.83 -12.77
CA ASN A 166 0.38 -5.75 -11.86
C ASN A 166 1.37 -4.78 -12.53
N ALA A 167 2.42 -5.31 -13.17
CA ALA A 167 3.40 -4.50 -13.91
C ALA A 167 2.76 -3.67 -15.03
N ARG A 168 1.79 -4.23 -15.78
CA ARG A 168 1.02 -3.46 -16.77
C ARG A 168 0.16 -2.36 -16.13
N GLY A 169 -0.38 -2.61 -14.94
CA GLY A 169 -1.11 -1.61 -14.17
C GLY A 169 -0.21 -0.46 -13.73
N GLU A 170 0.99 -0.77 -13.22
CA GLU A 170 2.00 0.21 -12.84
C GLU A 170 2.48 1.03 -14.05
N GLU A 171 2.75 0.39 -15.19
CA GLU A 171 3.11 1.06 -16.43
C GLU A 171 2.03 2.05 -16.89
N ALA A 172 0.75 1.68 -16.79
CA ALA A 172 -0.37 2.56 -17.12
C ALA A 172 -0.45 3.77 -16.18
N GLN A 173 -0.22 3.57 -14.88
CA GLN A 173 -0.18 4.65 -13.88
C GLN A 173 0.99 5.60 -14.12
N LEU A 174 2.19 5.09 -14.38
CA LEU A 174 3.37 5.88 -14.70
C LEU A 174 3.15 6.71 -15.97
N ASN A 175 2.58 6.12 -17.01
CA ASN A 175 2.24 6.84 -18.25
C ASN A 175 1.20 7.95 -18.02
N GLN A 176 0.29 7.77 -17.05
CA GLN A 176 -0.63 8.83 -16.66
C GLN A 176 0.09 9.96 -15.92
N GLN A 177 0.96 9.64 -14.96
CA GLN A 177 1.76 10.63 -14.24
C GLN A 177 2.66 11.45 -15.18
N VAL A 178 3.27 10.81 -16.18
CA VAL A 178 4.07 11.50 -17.20
C VAL A 178 3.21 12.51 -17.98
N ARG A 179 1.99 12.13 -18.38
CA ARG A 179 1.06 13.04 -19.06
C ARG A 179 0.65 14.23 -18.18
N ASP A 180 0.36 13.97 -16.91
CA ASP A 180 -0.02 15.03 -15.96
C ASP A 180 1.15 15.99 -15.68
N LEU A 181 2.38 15.47 -15.55
CA LEU A 181 3.59 16.28 -15.41
C LEU A 181 3.86 17.12 -16.65
N GLN A 182 3.69 16.56 -17.86
CA GLN A 182 3.81 17.31 -19.11
C GLN A 182 2.79 18.45 -19.18
N LYS A 183 1.54 18.21 -18.76
CA LYS A 183 0.51 19.25 -18.70
C LYS A 183 0.88 20.34 -17.72
N LYS A 184 1.30 19.97 -16.50
CA LYS A 184 1.76 20.93 -15.48
C LYS A 184 2.95 21.75 -15.95
N ASN A 185 3.88 21.15 -16.69
CA ASN A 185 5.03 21.87 -17.24
C ASN A 185 4.60 22.89 -18.31
N ARG A 186 3.61 22.57 -19.15
CA ARG A 186 3.03 23.53 -20.10
C ARG A 186 2.36 24.70 -19.38
N GLU A 187 1.58 24.43 -18.32
CA GLU A 187 0.94 25.46 -17.50
C GLU A 187 1.98 26.38 -16.82
N LEU A 188 3.08 25.80 -16.31
CA LEU A 188 4.19 26.56 -15.75
C LEU A 188 4.87 27.45 -16.79
N ASN A 189 5.11 26.95 -18.00
CA ASN A 189 5.69 27.76 -19.08
C ASN A 189 4.78 28.95 -19.44
N ILE A 190 3.48 28.72 -19.61
CA ILE A 190 2.51 29.81 -19.88
C ILE A 190 2.54 30.85 -18.75
N THR A 191 2.61 30.38 -17.50
CA THR A 191 2.67 31.25 -16.32
C THR A 191 3.97 32.05 -16.28
N SER A 192 5.10 31.43 -16.60
CA SER A 192 6.41 32.07 -16.71
C SER A 192 6.41 33.15 -17.79
N GLU A 193 5.86 32.88 -18.97
CA GLU A 193 5.71 33.87 -20.04
C GLU A 193 4.86 35.07 -19.59
N LYS A 194 3.76 34.82 -18.87
CA LYS A 194 2.90 35.88 -18.33
C LYS A 194 3.66 36.76 -17.33
N TYR A 195 4.42 36.16 -16.41
CA TYR A 195 5.25 36.91 -15.48
C TYR A 195 6.36 37.68 -16.19
N GLY A 196 6.99 37.10 -17.22
CA GLY A 196 7.97 37.78 -18.07
C GLY A 196 7.40 39.05 -18.71
N LYS A 197 6.16 38.97 -19.25
CA LYS A 197 5.46 40.15 -19.79
C LYS A 197 5.18 41.20 -18.71
N GLN A 198 4.72 40.79 -17.54
CA GLN A 198 4.47 41.72 -16.42
C GLN A 198 5.75 42.43 -15.96
N VAL A 199 6.89 41.73 -15.91
CA VAL A 199 8.18 42.32 -15.58
C VAL A 199 8.59 43.34 -16.65
N ALA A 200 8.41 43.02 -17.94
CA ALA A 200 8.70 43.96 -19.03
C ALA A 200 7.84 45.24 -18.96
N ASP A 201 6.55 45.10 -18.67
CA ASP A 201 5.62 46.24 -18.51
C ASP A 201 6.00 47.11 -17.29
N LEU A 202 6.42 46.49 -16.19
CA LEU A 202 6.90 47.20 -15.00
C LEU A 202 8.19 47.96 -15.29
N LEU A 203 9.15 47.34 -15.98
CA LEU A 203 10.40 48.01 -16.38
C LEU A 203 10.12 49.25 -17.24
N LYS A 204 9.21 49.13 -18.22
CA LYS A 204 8.78 50.27 -19.04
C LYS A 204 8.14 51.37 -18.19
N THR A 205 7.30 51.00 -17.23
CA THR A 205 6.68 51.96 -16.31
C THR A 205 7.72 52.70 -15.46
N VAL A 206 8.75 51.99 -14.98
CA VAL A 206 9.86 52.60 -14.22
C VAL A 206 10.65 53.58 -15.09
N GLU A 207 10.94 53.22 -16.34
CA GLU A 207 11.63 54.10 -17.29
C GLU A 207 10.84 55.38 -17.60
N GLU A 208 9.52 55.25 -17.80
CA GLU A 208 8.61 56.38 -17.98
C GLU A 208 8.59 57.29 -16.74
N MET A 209 8.59 56.71 -15.53
CA MET A 209 8.66 57.45 -14.27
C MET A 209 9.98 58.19 -14.10
N GLN A 210 11.11 57.55 -14.38
CA GLN A 210 12.42 58.20 -14.35
C GLN A 210 12.49 59.36 -15.33
N THR A 211 11.95 59.19 -16.54
CA THR A 211 11.90 60.24 -17.55
C THR A 211 11.03 61.42 -17.09
N ARG A 212 9.86 61.14 -16.49
CA ARG A 212 9.01 62.18 -15.88
C ARG A 212 9.72 62.88 -14.71
N GLY A 213 10.42 62.14 -13.85
CA GLY A 213 11.22 62.68 -12.75
C GLY A 213 12.27 63.68 -13.24
N LYS A 214 13.06 63.31 -14.25
CA LYS A 214 14.06 64.21 -14.87
C LYS A 214 13.43 65.48 -15.45
N ARG A 215 12.26 65.37 -16.10
CA ARG A 215 11.53 66.54 -16.61
C ARG A 215 11.05 67.44 -15.47
N ALA A 216 10.48 66.85 -14.42
CA ALA A 216 10.02 67.60 -13.25
C ALA A 216 11.18 68.30 -12.52
N GLU A 217 12.33 67.65 -12.35
CA GLU A 217 13.55 68.29 -11.80
C GLU A 217 14.00 69.49 -12.65
N THR A 218 13.91 69.37 -13.97
CA THR A 218 14.26 70.46 -14.89
C THR A 218 13.28 71.62 -14.76
N GLU A 219 11.97 71.34 -14.69
CA GLU A 219 10.94 72.36 -14.43
C GLU A 219 11.18 73.07 -13.09
N ILE A 220 11.41 72.31 -12.00
CA ILE A 220 11.72 72.85 -10.67
C ILE A 220 12.93 73.78 -10.73
N ARG A 221 14.00 73.38 -11.41
CA ARG A 221 15.20 74.20 -11.57
C ARG A 221 14.91 75.49 -12.34
N ASN A 222 14.08 75.43 -13.38
CA ASN A 222 13.70 76.62 -14.15
C ASN A 222 12.83 77.58 -13.31
N TYR A 223 11.82 77.08 -12.60
CA TYR A 223 11.03 77.89 -11.67
C TYR A 223 11.89 78.51 -10.56
N GLY A 224 12.86 77.77 -10.01
CA GLY A 224 13.81 78.31 -9.04
C GLY A 224 14.64 79.48 -9.60
N LYS A 225 15.02 79.43 -10.88
CA LYS A 225 15.69 80.54 -11.58
C LYS A 225 14.76 81.73 -11.77
N GLU A 226 13.50 81.50 -12.16
CA GLU A 226 12.49 82.56 -12.31
C GLU A 226 12.21 83.28 -10.99
N ILE A 227 12.00 82.54 -9.89
CA ILE A 227 11.83 83.09 -8.55
C ILE A 227 13.04 83.95 -8.17
N SER A 228 14.26 83.45 -8.43
CA SER A 228 15.49 84.20 -8.14
C SER A 228 15.59 85.51 -8.94
N ALA A 229 15.19 85.49 -10.21
CA ALA A 229 15.14 86.69 -11.06
C ALA A 229 14.10 87.70 -10.56
N LEU A 230 12.91 87.23 -10.18
CA LEU A 230 11.86 88.07 -9.59
C LEU A 230 12.32 88.68 -8.25
N ARG A 231 13.01 87.90 -7.41
CA ARG A 231 13.58 88.38 -6.14
C ARG A 231 14.57 89.53 -6.35
N ARG A 232 15.47 89.39 -7.33
CA ARG A 232 16.41 90.46 -7.71
C ARG A 232 15.69 91.72 -8.19
N ARG A 233 14.61 91.59 -8.96
CA ARG A 233 13.80 92.73 -9.39
C ARG A 233 13.12 93.43 -8.21
N ILE A 234 12.62 92.68 -7.23
CA ILE A 234 12.09 93.24 -5.99
C ILE A 234 13.18 93.99 -5.23
N ASP A 235 14.38 93.43 -5.08
CA ASP A 235 15.47 94.12 -4.37
C ASP A 235 15.84 95.45 -5.05
N VAL A 236 15.81 95.51 -6.38
CA VAL A 236 16.02 96.76 -7.14
C VAL A 236 14.86 97.73 -6.90
N ALA A 237 13.61 97.27 -6.96
CA ALA A 237 12.43 98.10 -6.70
C ALA A 237 12.41 98.64 -5.26
N ASP A 238 12.73 97.81 -4.26
CA ASP A 238 12.82 98.20 -2.84
C ASP A 238 13.95 99.23 -2.60
N LYS A 239 15.06 99.13 -3.34
CA LYS A 239 16.11 100.17 -3.33
C LYS A 239 15.61 101.48 -3.94
N MET A 240 14.95 101.44 -5.09
CA MET A 240 14.35 102.62 -5.72
C MET A 240 13.27 103.28 -4.85
N VAL A 241 12.47 102.49 -4.11
CA VAL A 241 11.48 102.98 -3.14
C VAL A 241 12.16 103.68 -1.95
N LYS A 242 13.35 103.23 -1.54
CA LYS A 242 14.14 103.85 -0.47
C LYS A 242 14.87 105.12 -0.91
N GLU A 243 15.13 105.32 -2.20
CA GLU A 243 16.03 106.38 -2.67
C GLU A 243 15.41 107.75 -2.98
N GLU A 244 14.12 107.97 -3.32
CA GLU A 244 13.57 109.35 -3.34
C GLU A 244 12.04 109.49 -3.48
N GLY A 245 11.50 110.61 -2.98
CA GLY A 245 10.09 110.82 -2.58
C GLY A 245 9.02 111.01 -3.66
N TYR A 246 9.30 110.93 -4.97
CA TYR A 246 8.27 111.19 -6.01
C TYR A 246 7.97 110.06 -7.00
N GLN A 247 8.67 108.92 -6.94
CA GLN A 247 8.40 107.72 -7.78
C GLN A 247 7.47 106.67 -7.10
N LYS A 248 6.93 107.00 -5.91
CA LYS A 248 6.29 106.06 -4.96
C LYS A 248 5.09 105.24 -5.46
N ARG A 249 4.37 105.62 -6.53
CA ARG A 249 3.16 104.88 -6.95
C ARG A 249 3.43 103.79 -8.00
N ALA A 250 4.35 104.03 -8.93
CA ALA A 250 4.69 103.05 -9.97
C ALA A 250 5.50 101.88 -9.40
N ALA A 251 6.50 102.16 -8.55
CA ALA A 251 7.34 101.13 -7.93
C ALA A 251 6.56 100.28 -6.89
N VAL A 252 5.60 100.86 -6.17
CA VAL A 252 4.74 100.11 -5.24
C VAL A 252 3.77 99.19 -5.99
N ALA A 253 3.16 99.67 -7.07
CA ALA A 253 2.29 98.84 -7.91
C ALA A 253 3.07 97.70 -8.59
N GLU A 254 4.30 97.96 -9.04
CA GLU A 254 5.16 96.95 -9.65
C GLU A 254 5.62 95.92 -8.60
N ALA A 255 6.04 96.35 -7.41
CA ALA A 255 6.39 95.48 -6.29
C ALA A 255 5.21 94.61 -5.80
N GLU A 256 3.99 95.15 -5.76
CA GLU A 256 2.79 94.38 -5.42
C GLU A 256 2.42 93.36 -6.51
N SER A 257 2.56 93.71 -7.78
CA SER A 257 2.32 92.77 -8.89
C SER A 257 3.31 91.60 -8.88
N LEU A 258 4.59 91.88 -8.60
CA LEU A 258 5.65 90.87 -8.49
C LEU A 258 5.46 89.99 -7.26
N ARG A 259 5.04 90.55 -6.11
CA ARG A 259 4.68 89.78 -4.90
C ARG A 259 3.50 88.85 -5.15
N LYS A 260 2.50 89.29 -5.94
CA LYS A 260 1.36 88.46 -6.33
C LYS A 260 1.80 87.30 -7.23
N GLN A 261 2.62 87.55 -8.25
CA GLN A 261 3.16 86.51 -9.13
C GLN A 261 4.00 85.47 -8.36
N ILE A 262 4.78 85.88 -7.36
CA ILE A 262 5.55 84.95 -6.51
C ILE A 262 4.63 84.05 -5.69
N ARG A 263 3.53 84.57 -5.13
CA ARG A 263 2.58 83.74 -4.37
C ARG A 263 1.89 82.72 -5.25
N GLU A 264 1.45 83.11 -6.45
CA GLU A 264 0.82 82.20 -7.41
C GLU A 264 1.80 81.11 -7.87
N GLN A 265 3.06 81.47 -8.16
CA GLN A 265 4.11 80.50 -8.50
C GLN A 265 4.47 79.57 -7.32
N ALA A 266 4.51 80.08 -6.09
CA ALA A 266 4.76 79.28 -4.89
C ALA A 266 3.60 78.31 -4.59
N GLU A 267 2.35 78.70 -4.82
CA GLU A 267 1.19 77.80 -4.72
C GLU A 267 1.25 76.67 -5.76
N ILE A 268 1.56 76.99 -7.02
CA ILE A 268 1.72 75.98 -8.08
C ILE A 268 2.86 75.00 -7.74
N TYR A 269 3.99 75.51 -7.25
CA TYR A 269 5.13 74.72 -6.82
C TYR A 269 4.77 73.76 -5.67
N THR A 270 4.07 74.27 -4.65
CA THR A 270 3.65 73.50 -3.48
C THR A 270 2.63 72.41 -3.87
N LYS A 271 1.71 72.72 -4.80
CA LYS A 271 0.71 71.78 -5.31
C LYS A 271 1.33 70.65 -6.13
N LYS A 272 2.30 70.96 -7.00
CA LYS A 272 3.07 69.95 -7.77
C LYS A 272 3.92 69.04 -6.85
N LEU A 273 4.47 69.57 -5.75
CA LEU A 273 5.20 68.79 -4.74
C LEU A 273 4.27 67.83 -3.98
N ALA A 274 3.06 68.26 -3.63
CA ALA A 274 2.05 67.42 -2.99
C ALA A 274 1.51 66.32 -3.95
N GLU A 275 1.29 66.65 -5.23
CA GLU A 275 0.87 65.70 -6.28
C GLU A 275 1.96 64.64 -6.55
N ALA A 276 3.23 65.03 -6.57
CA ALA A 276 4.36 64.11 -6.73
C ALA A 276 4.57 63.17 -5.52
N GLY A 277 4.26 63.63 -4.31
CA GLY A 277 4.45 62.87 -3.07
C GLY A 277 3.33 61.88 -2.72
N GLN A 278 2.08 62.13 -3.11
CA GLN A 278 0.93 61.34 -2.63
C GLN A 278 0.23 60.45 -3.67
N GLN A 279 0.21 60.79 -4.97
CA GLN A 279 -0.69 60.11 -5.91
C GLN A 279 -0.18 58.80 -6.50
N GLY A 280 1.10 58.48 -6.34
CA GLY A 280 1.70 57.29 -6.96
C GLY A 280 1.88 56.09 -6.04
N ILE A 281 2.31 56.30 -4.80
CA ILE A 281 2.87 55.22 -3.97
C ILE A 281 1.81 54.63 -3.03
N ALA A 282 0.98 55.46 -2.40
CA ALA A 282 -0.05 54.98 -1.46
C ALA A 282 -1.15 54.16 -2.16
N ALA A 283 -1.63 54.62 -3.31
CA ALA A 283 -2.63 53.90 -4.11
C ALA A 283 -2.06 52.60 -4.69
N LYS A 284 -0.84 52.63 -5.25
CA LYS A 284 -0.17 51.42 -5.75
C LYS A 284 0.20 50.44 -4.65
N HIS A 285 0.57 50.93 -3.47
CA HIS A 285 0.84 50.07 -2.32
C HIS A 285 -0.44 49.43 -1.79
N ALA A 286 -1.54 50.19 -1.70
CA ALA A 286 -2.85 49.64 -1.34
C ALA A 286 -3.34 48.59 -2.36
N ASP A 287 -3.17 48.85 -3.66
CA ASP A 287 -3.52 47.90 -4.72
C ASP A 287 -2.61 46.67 -4.72
N PHE A 288 -1.31 46.83 -4.45
CA PHE A 288 -0.36 45.73 -4.27
C PHE A 288 -0.72 44.87 -3.06
N ILE A 289 -1.01 45.48 -1.90
CA ILE A 289 -1.47 44.77 -0.69
C ILE A 289 -2.78 44.03 -0.98
N LYS A 290 -3.70 44.64 -1.72
CA LYS A 290 -4.98 44.01 -2.11
C LYS A 290 -4.79 42.84 -3.06
N GLN A 291 -3.93 42.97 -4.08
CA GLN A 291 -3.58 41.87 -4.98
C GLN A 291 -2.85 40.75 -4.26
N GLN A 292 -1.90 41.07 -3.38
CA GLN A 292 -1.18 40.10 -2.57
C GLN A 292 -2.14 39.37 -1.62
N ALA A 293 -3.06 40.08 -0.98
CA ALA A 293 -4.10 39.48 -0.14
C ALA A 293 -5.05 38.57 -0.94
N GLN A 294 -5.42 38.95 -2.16
CA GLN A 294 -6.24 38.10 -3.05
C GLN A 294 -5.47 36.85 -3.51
N ALA A 295 -4.20 36.98 -3.88
CA ALA A 295 -3.33 35.87 -4.25
C ALA A 295 -3.13 34.91 -3.07
N SER A 296 -2.91 35.43 -1.86
CA SER A 296 -2.81 34.64 -0.63
C SER A 296 -4.12 33.91 -0.31
N ARG A 297 -5.28 34.56 -0.49
CA ARG A 297 -6.60 33.92 -0.32
C ARG A 297 -6.84 32.81 -1.35
N ALA A 298 -6.50 33.04 -2.62
CA ALA A 298 -6.61 32.04 -3.68
C ALA A 298 -5.67 30.85 -3.44
N TYR A 299 -4.44 31.11 -2.99
CA TYR A 299 -3.49 30.07 -2.59
C TYR A 299 -4.02 29.26 -1.39
N ALA A 300 -4.53 29.92 -0.35
CA ALA A 300 -5.12 29.26 0.80
C ALA A 300 -6.31 28.37 0.42
N ALA A 301 -7.19 28.84 -0.48
CA ALA A 301 -8.34 28.09 -0.99
C ALA A 301 -7.95 26.90 -1.90
N SER A 302 -6.80 26.98 -2.58
CA SER A 302 -6.29 25.88 -3.43
C SER A 302 -5.75 24.69 -2.63
N LYS A 303 -5.52 24.87 -1.33
CA LYS A 303 -5.04 23.81 -0.46
C LYS A 303 -6.22 23.09 0.18
N PRO A 304 -6.15 21.76 0.37
CA PRO A 304 -7.16 21.04 1.11
C PRO A 304 -7.31 21.65 2.52
N PRO A 305 -8.54 21.78 3.03
CA PRO A 305 -8.79 22.34 4.36
C PRO A 305 -8.04 21.51 5.42
N LEU A 306 -7.36 22.21 6.33
CA LEU A 306 -6.59 21.60 7.42
C LEU A 306 -7.50 21.02 8.52
N SER A 307 -8.67 21.63 8.72
CA SER A 307 -9.64 21.21 9.72
C SER A 307 -10.78 20.43 9.07
N PRO A 308 -11.32 19.41 9.77
CA PRO A 308 -12.64 18.87 9.44
C PRO A 308 -13.68 20.00 9.36
N ALA A 309 -14.65 19.89 8.45
CA ALA A 309 -15.68 20.90 8.30
C ALA A 309 -16.50 21.03 9.60
N LYS A 310 -16.49 22.22 10.22
CA LYS A 310 -17.28 22.50 11.43
C LYS A 310 -18.72 22.84 11.04
N THR A 311 -19.67 22.12 11.62
CA THR A 311 -21.11 22.28 11.42
C THR A 311 -21.80 23.04 12.55
N GLY A 312 -21.12 23.22 13.69
CA GLY A 312 -21.64 23.84 14.90
C GLY A 312 -22.67 22.98 15.64
N ARG A 313 -22.76 21.69 15.32
CA ARG A 313 -23.70 20.73 15.93
C ARG A 313 -22.94 19.66 16.69
N THR A 314 -23.51 19.14 17.78
CA THR A 314 -22.93 18.04 18.55
C THR A 314 -23.98 17.01 18.95
N SER A 315 -23.55 15.76 19.06
CA SER A 315 -24.33 14.63 19.61
C SER A 315 -23.96 14.31 21.06
N LEU A 316 -22.99 15.02 21.66
CA LEU A 316 -22.54 14.77 23.03
C LEU A 316 -23.55 15.27 24.08
N SER A 317 -23.75 14.49 25.14
CA SER A 317 -24.52 14.94 26.31
C SER A 317 -23.77 16.00 27.12
N THR A 318 -24.47 16.73 27.99
CA THR A 318 -23.86 17.68 28.91
C THR A 318 -22.84 17.02 29.85
N GLU A 319 -23.10 15.79 30.33
CA GLU A 319 -22.11 15.07 31.14
C GLU A 319 -20.87 14.71 30.33
N GLN A 320 -21.05 14.25 29.09
CA GLN A 320 -19.93 13.94 28.20
C GLN A 320 -19.09 15.19 27.89
N ILE A 321 -19.73 16.33 27.62
CA ILE A 321 -19.04 17.61 27.40
C ILE A 321 -18.22 18.00 28.62
N THR A 322 -18.78 17.85 29.83
CA THR A 322 -18.09 18.17 31.09
C THR A 322 -16.89 17.25 31.31
N ALA A 323 -17.07 15.94 31.10
CA ALA A 323 -16.01 14.95 31.23
C ALA A 323 -14.88 15.16 30.20
N GLY A 324 -15.22 15.45 28.94
CA GLY A 324 -14.24 15.73 27.89
C GLY A 324 -13.46 17.02 28.12
N LYS A 325 -14.12 18.08 28.64
CA LYS A 325 -13.43 19.32 29.08
C LYS A 325 -12.45 19.06 30.22
N ALA A 326 -12.83 18.24 31.20
CA ALA A 326 -11.94 17.84 32.28
C ALA A 326 -10.73 17.05 31.76
N ALA A 327 -10.94 16.13 30.81
CA ALA A 327 -9.86 15.39 30.16
C ALA A 327 -8.90 16.32 29.39
N LEU A 328 -9.41 17.31 28.64
CA LEU A 328 -8.58 18.33 27.98
C LEU A 328 -7.77 19.14 28.98
N SER A 329 -8.37 19.55 30.10
CA SER A 329 -7.68 20.28 31.15
C SER A 329 -6.53 19.45 31.74
N ASN A 330 -6.76 18.17 32.03
CA ASN A 330 -5.73 17.26 32.54
C ASN A 330 -4.60 17.02 31.54
N TRP A 331 -4.93 16.87 30.25
CA TRP A 331 -3.97 16.76 29.17
C TRP A 331 -3.08 18.02 29.05
N ALA A 332 -3.69 19.21 29.12
CA ALA A 332 -2.98 20.48 29.09
C ALA A 332 -2.10 20.68 30.34
N ALA A 333 -2.61 20.32 31.52
CA ALA A 333 -1.86 20.38 32.78
C ALA A 333 -0.65 19.44 32.77
N ALA A 334 -0.77 18.25 32.18
CA ALA A 334 0.35 17.32 32.01
C ALA A 334 1.48 17.93 31.16
N TRP A 335 1.15 18.70 30.13
CA TRP A 335 2.13 19.46 29.36
C TRP A 335 2.81 20.55 30.20
N GLN A 336 2.03 21.37 30.89
CA GLN A 336 2.54 22.47 31.73
C GLN A 336 3.45 21.97 32.86
N ASN A 337 3.16 20.80 33.41
CA ASN A 337 3.96 20.15 34.46
C ASN A 337 5.15 19.35 33.91
N ASN A 338 5.44 19.45 32.61
CA ASN A 338 6.48 18.70 31.90
C ASN A 338 6.38 17.17 32.07
N ASN A 339 5.17 16.64 32.27
CA ASN A 339 4.92 15.21 32.38
C ASN A 339 4.47 14.65 31.03
N LEU A 340 5.43 14.50 30.13
CA LEU A 340 5.17 14.05 28.76
C LEU A 340 4.55 12.65 28.69
N ASN A 341 4.87 11.75 29.63
CA ASN A 341 4.30 10.40 29.61
C ASN A 341 2.79 10.43 29.83
N VAL A 342 2.31 11.26 30.78
CA VAL A 342 0.88 11.45 31.01
C VAL A 342 0.24 12.23 29.86
N HIS A 343 0.92 13.25 29.32
CA HIS A 343 0.43 14.01 28.16
C HIS A 343 0.22 13.11 26.94
N LEU A 344 1.20 12.27 26.62
CA LEU A 344 1.17 11.34 25.49
C LEU A 344 0.13 10.23 25.65
N ALA A 345 -0.24 9.87 26.89
CA ALA A 345 -1.26 8.86 27.16
C ALA A 345 -2.66 9.26 26.69
N TYR A 346 -2.94 10.55 26.43
CA TYR A 346 -4.21 11.01 25.88
C TYR A 346 -4.31 10.83 24.36
N TYR A 347 -3.22 10.53 23.66
CA TYR A 347 -3.26 10.34 22.22
C TYR A 347 -3.71 8.93 21.84
N ASP A 348 -4.52 8.85 20.77
CA ASP A 348 -4.85 7.58 20.14
C ASP A 348 -3.61 6.99 19.42
N HIS A 349 -3.61 5.68 19.18
CA HIS A 349 -2.57 5.00 18.39
C HIS A 349 -2.58 5.44 16.92
N ASN A 350 -3.75 5.78 16.39
CA ASN A 350 -3.92 6.17 15.00
C ASN A 350 -4.11 7.69 14.82
N ILE A 351 -3.61 8.49 15.76
CA ILE A 351 -3.63 9.95 15.69
C ILE A 351 -3.05 10.45 14.36
N VAL A 352 -3.78 11.36 13.71
CA VAL A 352 -3.28 12.13 12.57
C VAL A 352 -3.01 13.55 13.04
N VAL A 353 -1.81 14.07 12.77
CA VAL A 353 -1.49 15.47 13.06
C VAL A 353 -1.09 16.22 11.79
N ASP A 354 -1.81 17.30 11.51
CA ASP A 354 -1.50 18.21 10.41
C ASP A 354 -0.62 19.35 10.93
N LYS A 355 0.66 19.33 10.57
CA LYS A 355 1.65 20.33 10.99
C LYS A 355 1.91 21.33 9.88
N VAL A 356 1.76 22.61 10.20
CA VAL A 356 2.08 23.76 9.34
C VAL A 356 3.12 24.61 10.03
N VAL A 357 4.27 24.79 9.39
CA VAL A 357 5.34 25.68 9.85
C VAL A 357 5.42 26.88 8.90
N ILE A 358 5.44 28.08 9.48
CA ILE A 358 5.42 29.35 8.77
C ILE A 358 6.67 30.11 9.16
N HIS A 359 7.57 30.29 8.20
CA HIS A 359 8.83 31.00 8.36
C HIS A 359 9.04 31.92 7.16
N GLU A 360 9.30 33.21 7.40
CA GLU A 360 9.54 34.21 6.33
C GLU A 360 8.50 34.18 5.20
N SER A 361 7.21 34.08 5.55
CA SER A 361 6.09 33.97 4.59
C SER A 361 6.07 32.70 3.72
N LYS A 362 6.86 31.69 4.04
CA LYS A 362 6.79 30.35 3.43
C LYS A 362 6.03 29.41 4.35
N GLU A 363 5.03 28.73 3.81
CA GLU A 363 4.29 27.68 4.51
C GLU A 363 4.83 26.30 4.12
N ASN A 364 5.26 25.52 5.10
CA ASN A 364 5.56 24.09 4.93
C ASN A 364 4.48 23.27 5.64
N ARG A 365 3.79 22.39 4.89
CA ARG A 365 2.72 21.53 5.40
C ARG A 365 3.17 20.08 5.36
N SER A 366 3.03 19.40 6.48
CA SER A 366 3.38 17.99 6.64
C SER A 366 2.34 17.29 7.49
N LYS A 367 2.06 16.04 7.19
CA LYS A 367 1.33 15.15 8.11
C LYS A 367 2.36 14.39 8.93
N ILE A 368 2.19 14.38 10.24
CA ILE A 368 3.06 13.64 11.14
C ILE A 368 2.28 12.50 11.79
N ASP A 369 2.93 11.34 11.86
CA ASP A 369 2.41 10.16 12.56
C ASP A 369 2.66 10.24 14.07
N ARG A 370 2.21 9.23 14.81
CA ARG A 370 2.37 9.18 16.27
C ARG A 370 3.84 9.22 16.72
N GLN A 371 4.75 8.52 16.05
CA GLN A 371 6.17 8.49 16.47
C GLN A 371 6.81 9.86 16.27
N GLN A 372 6.53 10.49 15.14
CA GLN A 372 6.99 11.84 14.82
C GLN A 372 6.35 12.89 15.74
N LEU A 373 5.09 12.73 16.10
CA LEU A 373 4.41 13.56 17.10
C LEU A 373 5.11 13.47 18.46
N GLU A 374 5.37 12.25 18.95
CA GLU A 374 6.06 12.04 20.22
C GLU A 374 7.46 12.66 20.22
N SER A 375 8.23 12.46 19.15
CA SER A 375 9.56 13.08 18.97
C SER A 375 9.48 14.60 18.97
N ASN A 376 8.54 15.17 18.20
CA ASN A 376 8.38 16.62 18.10
C ASN A 376 7.94 17.24 19.44
N LEU A 377 7.01 16.60 20.16
CA LEU A 377 6.56 17.09 21.47
C LEU A 377 7.69 17.04 22.50
N ARG A 378 8.54 16.01 22.48
CA ARG A 378 9.75 15.93 23.31
C ARG A 378 10.69 17.10 23.02
N GLN A 379 11.00 17.35 21.75
CA GLN A 379 11.83 18.49 21.37
C GLN A 379 11.20 19.83 21.78
N MET A 380 9.88 19.99 21.58
CA MET A 380 9.20 21.24 21.94
C MET A 380 9.17 21.46 23.46
N SER A 381 9.17 20.40 24.27
CA SER A 381 9.18 20.46 25.73
C SER A 381 10.53 20.87 26.34
N GLU A 382 11.62 20.80 25.57
CA GLU A 382 12.94 21.28 26.01
C GLU A 382 12.96 22.80 26.25
N HIS A 383 11.89 23.48 25.84
CA HIS A 383 11.77 24.92 25.90
C HIS A 383 10.52 25.34 26.66
N ALA A 384 10.65 26.44 27.42
CA ALA A 384 9.52 27.01 28.15
C ALA A 384 8.55 27.71 27.18
N TRP A 385 7.36 27.14 27.00
CA TRP A 385 6.27 27.74 26.23
C TRP A 385 5.26 28.38 27.18
N ARG A 386 4.98 29.66 26.98
CA ARG A 386 3.94 30.38 27.73
C ARG A 386 2.59 30.18 27.04
N ASN A 387 1.58 29.78 27.81
CA ASN A 387 0.20 29.77 27.30
C ASN A 387 -0.32 31.23 27.21
N VAL A 388 -0.79 31.62 26.03
CA VAL A 388 -1.31 32.97 25.74
C VAL A 388 -2.83 32.94 25.77
N LYS A 389 -3.44 31.97 25.08
CA LYS A 389 -4.88 31.86 24.94
C LYS A 389 -5.30 30.40 24.87
N THR A 390 -6.44 30.07 25.44
CA THR A 390 -7.06 28.76 25.28
C THR A 390 -8.57 28.94 25.09
N ASP A 391 -9.07 28.47 23.96
CA ASP A 391 -10.50 28.39 23.67
C ASP A 391 -10.95 26.93 23.67
N THR A 392 -12.23 26.68 23.93
CA THR A 392 -12.81 25.33 23.90
C THR A 392 -14.13 25.34 23.17
N GLU A 393 -14.27 24.42 22.23
CA GLU A 393 -15.44 24.25 21.38
C GLU A 393 -15.93 22.80 21.44
N VAL A 394 -17.14 22.56 20.92
CA VAL A 394 -17.72 21.22 20.82
C VAL A 394 -18.26 21.06 19.40
N GLU A 395 -17.90 19.95 18.74
CA GLU A 395 -18.29 19.67 17.37
C GLU A 395 -18.49 18.16 17.21
N SER A 396 -19.63 17.76 16.65
CA SER A 396 -20.03 16.36 16.46
C SER A 396 -19.85 15.55 17.76
N GLU A 397 -18.94 14.56 17.78
CA GLU A 397 -18.62 13.73 18.95
C GLU A 397 -17.32 14.15 19.64
N SER A 398 -16.79 15.34 19.33
CA SER A 398 -15.50 15.83 19.81
C SER A 398 -15.61 17.08 20.68
N ILE A 399 -14.78 17.14 21.71
CA ILE A 399 -14.41 18.39 22.36
C ILE A 399 -13.11 18.87 21.71
N ILE A 400 -13.09 20.15 21.34
CA ILE A 400 -11.97 20.77 20.65
C ILE A 400 -11.34 21.80 21.58
N SER A 401 -10.03 21.77 21.75
CA SER A 401 -9.29 22.86 22.39
C SER A 401 -8.40 23.58 21.39
N VAL A 402 -8.47 24.91 21.36
CA VAL A 402 -7.55 25.74 20.58
C VAL A 402 -6.61 26.46 21.55
N GLN A 403 -5.34 26.07 21.57
CA GLN A 403 -4.32 26.65 22.46
C GLN A 403 -3.34 27.47 21.64
N GLN A 404 -3.10 28.71 22.04
CA GLN A 404 -2.02 29.55 21.51
C GLN A 404 -0.93 29.66 22.57
N MET A 405 0.28 29.26 22.20
CA MET A 405 1.46 29.30 23.04
C MET A 405 2.53 30.18 22.39
N SER A 406 3.32 30.88 23.18
CA SER A 406 4.42 31.71 22.68
C SER A 406 5.72 31.41 23.42
N ARG A 407 6.83 31.63 22.72
CA ARG A 407 8.17 31.55 23.29
C ARG A 407 9.04 32.64 22.69
N LEU A 408 9.77 33.37 23.53
CA LEU A 408 10.79 34.32 23.09
C LEU A 408 11.97 33.56 22.45
N VAL A 409 12.40 34.00 21.27
CA VAL A 409 13.52 33.42 20.53
C VAL A 409 14.67 34.41 20.39
N THR A 410 14.36 35.66 20.07
CA THR A 410 15.35 36.74 19.99
C THR A 410 14.88 37.91 20.85
N PRO A 411 15.58 38.26 21.93
CA PRO A 411 15.25 39.45 22.69
C PRO A 411 15.48 40.71 21.84
N ALA A 412 14.74 41.78 22.13
CA ALA A 412 15.02 43.08 21.54
C ALA A 412 16.46 43.51 21.92
N ALA A 413 17.26 43.85 20.93
CA ALA A 413 18.65 44.28 21.15
C ALA A 413 18.73 45.69 21.77
N ASP A 414 17.75 46.55 21.44
CA ASP A 414 17.62 47.93 21.92
C ASP A 414 16.16 48.40 21.79
N GLU A 415 15.88 49.66 22.14
CA GLU A 415 14.55 50.28 22.10
C GLU A 415 13.92 50.35 20.69
N ASN A 416 14.73 50.22 19.62
CA ASN A 416 14.28 50.26 18.24
C ASN A 416 14.14 48.86 17.62
N ALA A 417 14.60 47.81 18.30
CA ALA A 417 14.53 46.43 17.85
C ALA A 417 13.28 45.72 18.38
N THR A 418 12.62 44.92 17.53
CA THR A 418 11.47 44.11 17.94
C THR A 418 11.92 42.73 18.41
N ALA A 419 11.50 42.33 19.61
CA ALA A 419 11.69 40.97 20.08
C ALA A 419 10.95 39.97 19.19
N LEU A 420 11.59 38.85 18.87
CA LEU A 420 11.03 37.81 18.01
C LEU A 420 10.64 36.59 18.84
N TYR A 421 9.46 36.05 18.52
CA TYR A 421 8.82 34.95 19.17
C TYR A 421 8.54 33.81 18.18
N ASN A 422 8.47 32.60 18.72
CA ASN A 422 7.76 31.51 18.06
C ASN A 422 6.36 31.42 18.67
N ILE A 423 5.34 31.35 17.82
CA ILE A 423 3.94 31.17 18.22
C ILE A 423 3.49 29.79 17.75
N TRP A 424 2.94 29.00 18.65
CA TRP A 424 2.42 27.67 18.37
C TRP A 424 0.93 27.63 18.70
N ILE A 425 0.12 27.46 17.66
CA ILE A 425 -1.33 27.26 17.78
C ILE A 425 -1.63 25.78 17.58
N ARG A 426 -2.33 25.19 18.55
CA ARG A 426 -2.75 23.80 18.58
C ARG A 426 -4.27 23.74 18.56
N GLU A 427 -4.85 23.06 17.58
CA GLU A 427 -6.27 22.70 17.59
C GLU A 427 -6.39 21.19 17.82
N VAL A 428 -6.89 20.80 18.98
CA VAL A 428 -6.82 19.42 19.49
C VAL A 428 -8.23 18.86 19.56
N TRP A 429 -8.48 17.77 18.84
CA TRP A 429 -9.78 17.11 18.75
C TRP A 429 -9.79 15.83 19.58
N MET A 430 -10.60 15.82 20.63
CA MET A 430 -10.71 14.70 21.56
C MET A 430 -12.12 14.14 21.58
N HIS A 431 -12.24 12.82 21.41
CA HIS A 431 -13.50 12.10 21.47
C HIS A 431 -13.41 10.91 22.43
N GLN A 432 -14.56 10.33 22.76
CA GLN A 432 -14.63 9.22 23.69
C GLN A 432 -14.40 7.88 22.97
N VAL A 433 -13.38 7.13 23.39
CA VAL A 433 -13.07 5.77 22.92
C VAL A 433 -13.24 4.81 24.09
N GLY A 434 -14.35 4.07 24.11
CA GLY A 434 -14.75 3.27 25.27
C GLY A 434 -14.99 4.15 26.50
N ASN A 435 -14.26 3.91 27.58
CA ASN A 435 -14.36 4.68 28.83
C ASN A 435 -13.31 5.80 28.95
N ALA A 436 -12.50 6.02 27.91
CA ALA A 436 -11.41 7.00 27.93
C ALA A 436 -11.62 8.08 26.86
N TRP A 437 -11.21 9.31 27.17
CA TRP A 437 -11.12 10.39 26.18
C TRP A 437 -9.76 10.35 25.50
N LYS A 438 -9.77 10.36 24.17
CA LYS A 438 -8.56 10.25 23.35
C LYS A 438 -8.52 11.32 22.27
N ILE A 439 -7.33 11.86 22.05
CA ILE A 439 -7.03 12.78 20.96
C ILE A 439 -6.80 11.94 19.71
N HIS A 440 -7.63 12.17 18.70
CA HIS A 440 -7.63 11.41 17.45
C HIS A 440 -7.25 12.28 16.24
N HIS A 441 -7.33 13.61 16.38
CA HIS A 441 -6.84 14.58 15.40
C HIS A 441 -6.23 15.80 16.10
N GLU A 442 -5.13 16.32 15.58
CA GLU A 442 -4.54 17.58 16.04
C GLU A 442 -3.99 18.40 14.86
N ILE A 443 -4.09 19.72 14.94
CA ILE A 443 -3.54 20.63 13.94
C ILE A 443 -2.56 21.57 14.61
N TRP A 444 -1.35 21.65 14.08
CA TRP A 444 -0.32 22.57 14.54
C TRP A 444 -0.09 23.67 13.52
N LYS A 445 -0.14 24.92 13.97
CA LYS A 445 0.33 26.08 13.22
C LYS A 445 1.45 26.73 14.01
N ILE A 446 2.67 26.63 13.49
CA ILE A 446 3.88 27.15 14.13
C ILE A 446 4.35 28.33 13.30
N PHE A 447 4.37 29.51 13.89
CA PHE A 447 4.95 30.73 13.33
C PHE A 447 6.32 30.92 13.96
N GLU A 448 7.35 31.02 13.14
CA GLU A 448 8.73 31.18 13.60
C GLU A 448 9.23 32.60 13.37
N ASN A 449 9.94 33.14 14.36
CA ASN A 449 10.58 34.47 14.30
C ASN A 449 9.63 35.62 13.94
N VAL A 450 8.48 35.68 14.62
CA VAL A 450 7.49 36.74 14.43
C VAL A 450 7.52 37.76 15.58
N PRO A 451 7.21 39.04 15.35
CA PRO A 451 6.95 40.00 16.42
C PRO A 451 5.88 39.51 17.41
N ASP A 452 5.92 40.01 18.64
CA ASP A 452 4.80 39.86 19.58
C ASP A 452 3.57 40.58 18.99
N PHE A 453 2.46 39.86 18.80
CA PHE A 453 1.23 40.36 18.18
C PHE A 453 0.08 40.47 19.18
#